data_AF-A0A7K2JUN7-F1
#
_entry.id   AF-A0A7K2JUN7-F1
#
_cell.length_a   1.000
_cell.length_b   1.000
_cell.length_c   1.000
_cell.angle_alpha   90.00
_cell.angle_beta   90.00
_cell.angle_gamma   90.00
#
_symmetry.space_group_name_H-M   'P 1'
#
loop_
_entity.id
_entity.type
_entity.pdbx_description
1 polymer ?
#
loop_
_entity_poly.entity_id
_entity_poly.type
_entity_poly.pdbx_seq_one_letter_code
_entity_poly.pdbx_strand_id
1 'polypeptide(L)'
;EASPEAASGAAREASPETAPGGAGGSAAAFLRLCDRAGVPVTVPEGLADLCCGTPWQSKGYTAGHRTMAARTLEALWRASDEGRLPVVCDASSCTHGLEQLPAALGESDRARFASLRFVDSVVFTAEHLLPALPAPRRLGTLALHPTCSTVHLGIDDALRTVAAAVSDEVTVPDSWGCCAFAGDRGLLHPEITASATAAQAAEITARTFDAHASCNRTCEMGMTRATGRPYRHVLELLDAATA
;
A
#
# COMPACT_ATOMS: atom_id res chain seq x y z
N GLU A 1 6.99 52.44 -22.43
CA GLU A 1 8.06 51.55 -21.94
C GLU A 1 7.55 50.92 -20.64
N ALA A 2 7.35 49.61 -20.66
CA ALA A 2 6.58 48.87 -19.68
C ALA A 2 7.50 48.20 -18.64
N SER A 3 7.10 48.27 -17.37
CA SER A 3 7.72 47.59 -16.22
C SER A 3 7.69 46.06 -16.35
N PRO A 4 8.67 45.34 -15.77
CA PRO A 4 8.68 43.87 -15.81
C PRO A 4 7.84 43.29 -14.66
N GLU A 5 6.89 42.44 -15.00
CA GLU A 5 6.11 41.63 -14.06
C GLU A 5 6.91 40.41 -13.58
N ALA A 6 6.88 40.18 -12.27
CA ALA A 6 7.43 39.01 -11.61
C ALA A 6 6.53 37.79 -11.84
N ALA A 7 7.08 36.71 -12.40
CA ALA A 7 6.39 35.45 -12.57
C ALA A 7 6.32 34.68 -11.23
N SER A 8 5.16 34.75 -10.58
CA SER A 8 4.78 33.89 -9.46
C SER A 8 4.33 32.53 -9.98
N GLY A 9 5.15 31.50 -9.81
CA GLY A 9 4.79 30.10 -10.09
C GLY A 9 3.86 29.56 -9.00
N ALA A 10 2.56 29.58 -9.27
CA ALA A 10 1.55 28.96 -8.40
C ALA A 10 1.64 27.43 -8.48
N ALA A 11 1.84 26.79 -7.33
CA ALA A 11 1.58 25.37 -7.15
C ALA A 11 0.11 25.09 -7.47
N ARG A 12 -0.15 24.23 -8.46
CA ARG A 12 -1.51 23.81 -8.81
C ARG A 12 -1.93 22.65 -7.92
N GLU A 13 -2.94 22.90 -7.10
CA GLU A 13 -3.70 21.86 -6.41
C GLU A 13 -4.33 20.92 -7.44
N ALA A 14 -4.04 19.63 -7.32
CA ALA A 14 -4.60 18.59 -8.19
C ALA A 14 -6.01 18.22 -7.70
N SER A 15 -7.03 18.56 -8.49
CA SER A 15 -8.40 18.06 -8.28
C SER A 15 -8.51 16.58 -8.63
N PRO A 16 -9.23 15.75 -7.83
CA PRO A 16 -9.39 14.34 -8.11
C PRO A 16 -10.49 14.11 -9.15
N GLU A 17 -10.13 13.56 -10.31
CA GLU A 17 -11.08 13.12 -11.33
C GLU A 17 -11.56 11.69 -10.99
N THR A 18 -12.87 11.54 -10.75
CA THR A 18 -13.50 10.32 -10.24
C THR A 18 -13.83 9.30 -11.34
N ALA A 19 -13.23 8.11 -11.27
CA ALA A 19 -13.66 6.91 -12.01
C ALA A 19 -14.76 6.14 -11.24
N PRO A 20 -15.65 5.38 -11.91
CA PRO A 20 -16.82 4.79 -11.27
C PRO A 20 -16.46 3.51 -10.50
N GLY A 21 -16.46 3.63 -9.18
CA GLY A 21 -16.24 2.52 -8.24
C GLY A 21 -15.99 3.06 -6.83
N GLY A 22 -17.05 3.49 -6.15
CA GLY A 22 -17.13 3.80 -4.71
C GLY A 22 -15.90 4.47 -4.07
N ALA A 23 -15.91 5.79 -3.97
CA ALA A 23 -15.15 6.63 -3.03
C ALA A 23 -13.96 6.00 -2.27
N GLY A 24 -12.89 5.68 -3.01
CA GLY A 24 -11.49 5.79 -2.60
C GLY A 24 -10.84 4.54 -2.01
N GLY A 25 -9.94 3.91 -2.77
CA GLY A 25 -9.06 2.83 -2.29
C GLY A 25 -7.97 3.30 -1.32
N SER A 26 -7.01 2.41 -1.03
CA SER A 26 -5.91 2.59 -0.06
C SER A 26 -5.25 3.96 -0.09
N ALA A 27 -4.82 4.44 -1.26
CA ALA A 27 -4.19 5.75 -1.39
C ALA A 27 -5.08 6.91 -0.93
N ALA A 28 -6.35 6.92 -1.36
CA ALA A 28 -7.29 7.98 -0.99
C ALA A 28 -7.64 7.93 0.51
N ALA A 29 -7.80 6.73 1.08
CA ALA A 29 -8.00 6.55 2.50
C ALA A 29 -6.79 7.03 3.31
N PHE A 30 -5.57 6.69 2.88
CA PHE A 30 -4.34 7.14 3.52
C PHE A 30 -4.20 8.67 3.51
N LEU A 31 -4.49 9.33 2.38
CA LEU A 31 -4.45 10.79 2.29
C LEU A 31 -5.46 11.46 3.25
N ARG A 32 -6.68 10.92 3.36
CA ARG A 32 -7.69 11.43 4.32
C ARG A 32 -7.27 11.21 5.77
N LEU A 33 -6.63 10.08 6.08
CA LEU A 33 -6.09 9.82 7.42
C LEU A 33 -4.95 10.80 7.75
N CYS A 34 -4.06 11.08 6.80
CA CYS A 34 -3.00 12.08 6.96
C CYS A 34 -3.59 13.48 7.21
N ASP A 35 -4.57 13.90 6.40
CA ASP A 35 -5.27 15.18 6.57
C ASP A 35 -5.92 15.29 7.96
N ARG A 36 -6.66 14.26 8.37
CA ARG A 36 -7.30 14.19 9.69
C ARG A 36 -6.31 14.22 10.85
N ALA A 37 -5.12 13.66 10.67
CA ALA A 37 -4.03 13.68 11.65
C ALA A 37 -3.15 14.95 11.58
N GLY A 38 -3.42 15.86 10.64
CA GLY A 38 -2.61 17.07 10.43
C GLY A 38 -1.20 16.79 9.87
N VAL A 39 -1.02 15.68 9.17
CA VAL A 39 0.26 15.28 8.56
C VAL A 39 0.29 15.71 7.10
N PRO A 40 1.12 16.72 6.73
CA PRO A 40 1.24 17.15 5.34
C PRO A 40 1.92 16.08 4.49
N VAL A 41 1.40 15.87 3.28
CA VAL A 41 1.89 14.86 2.33
C VAL A 41 2.10 15.50 0.96
N THR A 42 3.11 15.03 0.25
CA THR A 42 3.35 15.38 -1.15
C THR A 42 3.27 14.12 -2.00
N VAL A 43 2.66 14.22 -3.18
CA VAL A 43 2.52 13.11 -4.12
C VAL A 43 3.48 13.36 -5.29
N PRO A 44 4.33 12.39 -5.66
CA PRO A 44 5.23 12.55 -6.80
C PRO A 44 4.47 12.86 -8.10
N GLU A 45 5.03 13.75 -8.92
CA GLU A 45 4.55 13.96 -10.29
C GLU A 45 4.71 12.67 -11.11
N GLY A 46 3.75 12.40 -12.01
CA GLY A 46 3.79 11.21 -12.86
C GLY A 46 3.64 9.90 -12.07
N LEU A 47 2.92 9.89 -10.95
CA LEU A 47 2.72 8.67 -10.14
C LEU A 47 2.18 7.47 -10.95
N ALA A 48 1.24 7.71 -11.88
CA ALA A 48 0.64 6.69 -12.75
C ALA A 48 1.67 5.96 -13.65
N ASP A 49 2.85 6.53 -13.74
CA ASP A 49 3.93 6.14 -14.62
C ASP A 49 5.06 5.41 -13.85
N LEU A 50 4.93 5.29 -12.52
CA LEU A 50 5.89 4.66 -11.62
C LEU A 50 5.49 3.22 -11.27
N CYS A 51 6.47 2.40 -10.91
CA CYS A 51 6.25 1.03 -10.47
C CYS A 51 7.38 0.59 -9.53
N CYS A 52 7.04 -0.17 -8.50
CA CYS A 52 7.97 -0.78 -7.55
C CYS A 52 8.86 -1.88 -8.15
N GLY A 53 8.69 -2.24 -9.43
CA GLY A 53 9.54 -3.21 -10.12
C GLY A 53 9.09 -4.68 -9.97
N THR A 54 8.29 -5.02 -8.96
CA THR A 54 7.90 -6.41 -8.63
C THR A 54 7.35 -7.22 -9.83
N PRO A 55 6.43 -6.71 -10.67
CA PRO A 55 5.93 -7.47 -11.83
C PRO A 55 7.00 -7.77 -12.89
N TRP A 56 8.01 -6.89 -13.02
CA TRP A 56 9.10 -7.04 -13.96
C TRP A 56 10.14 -8.04 -13.46
N GLN A 57 10.51 -7.91 -12.18
CA GLN A 57 11.48 -8.79 -11.52
C GLN A 57 10.96 -10.24 -11.48
N SER A 58 9.72 -10.45 -11.03
CA SER A 58 9.14 -11.79 -10.84
C SER A 58 8.97 -12.59 -12.14
N LYS A 59 8.94 -11.92 -13.29
CA LYS A 59 8.84 -12.54 -14.63
C LYS A 59 10.19 -12.64 -15.35
N GLY A 60 11.28 -12.16 -14.74
CA GLY A 60 12.60 -12.14 -15.36
C GLY A 60 12.77 -11.07 -16.46
N TYR A 61 11.89 -10.06 -16.53
CA TYR A 61 11.99 -8.96 -17.49
C TYR A 61 13.01 -7.91 -17.01
N THR A 62 14.29 -8.27 -17.10
CA THR A 62 15.40 -7.47 -16.55
C THR A 62 15.50 -6.07 -17.16
N ALA A 63 15.24 -5.91 -18.47
CA ALA A 63 15.25 -4.60 -19.11
C ALA A 63 14.16 -3.68 -18.56
N GLY A 64 12.92 -4.18 -18.45
CA GLY A 64 11.81 -3.44 -17.85
C GLY A 64 12.06 -3.12 -16.38
N HIS A 65 12.65 -4.06 -15.63
CA HIS A 65 13.00 -3.83 -14.22
C HIS A 65 14.02 -2.69 -14.07
N ARG A 66 15.07 -2.64 -14.90
CA ARG A 66 16.05 -1.54 -14.90
C ARG A 66 15.43 -0.20 -15.28
N THR A 67 14.61 -0.18 -16.33
CA THR A 67 13.89 1.03 -16.75
C THR A 67 13.03 1.57 -15.63
N MET A 68 12.27 0.70 -14.96
CA MET A 68 11.43 1.13 -13.85
C MET A 68 12.24 1.56 -12.63
N ALA A 69 13.33 0.88 -12.31
CA ALA A 69 14.20 1.27 -11.20
C ALA A 69 14.74 2.70 -11.37
N ALA A 70 15.27 3.02 -12.55
CA ALA A 70 15.80 4.36 -12.85
C ALA A 70 14.69 5.43 -12.81
N ARG A 71 13.54 5.16 -13.43
CA ARG A 71 12.39 6.09 -13.45
C ARG A 71 11.85 6.36 -12.04
N THR A 72 11.68 5.31 -11.25
CA THR A 72 11.18 5.39 -9.87
C THR A 72 12.17 6.12 -8.98
N LEU A 73 13.48 5.85 -9.10
CA LEU A 73 14.51 6.61 -8.37
C LEU A 73 14.42 8.10 -8.67
N GLU A 74 14.38 8.50 -9.95
CA GLU A 74 14.36 9.93 -10.31
C GLU A 74 13.15 10.66 -9.74
N ALA A 75 11.96 10.06 -9.83
CA ALA A 75 10.74 10.66 -9.31
C ALA A 75 10.76 10.77 -7.78
N LEU A 76 11.16 9.69 -7.09
CA LEU A 76 11.17 9.66 -5.64
C LEU A 76 12.30 10.51 -5.05
N TRP A 77 13.45 10.61 -5.70
CA TRP A 77 14.54 11.48 -5.29
C TRP A 77 14.08 12.95 -5.21
N ARG A 78 13.36 13.42 -6.23
CA ARG A 78 12.84 14.79 -6.26
C ARG A 78 11.71 14.98 -5.24
N ALA A 79 10.75 14.06 -5.21
CA ALA A 79 9.58 14.17 -4.34
C ALA A 79 9.91 14.06 -2.84
N SER A 80 10.98 13.34 -2.49
CA SER A 80 11.45 13.18 -1.12
C SER A 80 12.38 14.30 -0.65
N ASP A 81 12.60 15.33 -1.46
CA ASP A 81 13.61 16.36 -1.21
C ASP A 81 14.99 15.73 -0.95
N GLU A 82 15.45 14.94 -1.92
CA GLU A 82 16.74 14.26 -1.93
C GLU A 82 16.93 13.29 -0.74
N GLY A 83 15.84 12.61 -0.34
CA GLY A 83 15.82 11.66 0.77
C GLY A 83 15.57 12.28 2.14
N ARG A 84 15.38 13.60 2.24
CA ARG A 84 15.04 14.26 3.52
C ARG A 84 13.70 13.77 4.08
N LEU A 85 12.73 13.50 3.22
CA LEU A 85 11.40 13.01 3.58
C LEU A 85 11.30 11.49 3.38
N PRO A 86 10.61 10.76 4.28
CA PRO A 86 10.31 9.36 4.03
C PRO A 86 9.35 9.20 2.85
N VAL A 87 9.53 8.14 2.07
CA VAL A 87 8.60 7.72 1.03
C VAL A 87 7.63 6.70 1.64
N VAL A 88 6.35 7.04 1.72
CA VAL A 88 5.31 6.14 2.23
C VAL A 88 4.60 5.45 1.07
N CYS A 89 4.40 4.14 1.15
CA CYS A 89 3.68 3.34 0.15
C CYS A 89 2.43 2.71 0.75
N ASP A 90 1.30 2.85 0.05
CA ASP A 90 -0.02 2.39 0.48
C ASP A 90 -0.29 0.90 0.23
N ALA A 91 0.75 0.14 -0.14
CA ALA A 91 0.66 -1.27 -0.50
C ALA A 91 1.94 -2.01 -0.12
N SER A 92 1.86 -3.01 0.76
CA SER A 92 3.07 -3.67 1.28
C SER A 92 3.90 -4.41 0.26
N SER A 93 3.28 -4.90 -0.81
CA SER A 93 4.04 -5.48 -1.92
C SER A 93 4.84 -4.45 -2.72
N CYS A 94 4.38 -3.20 -2.75
CA CYS A 94 5.11 -2.10 -3.35
C CYS A 94 6.27 -1.66 -2.46
N THR A 95 6.04 -1.51 -1.14
CA THR A 95 7.10 -1.23 -0.17
C THR A 95 8.22 -2.25 -0.28
N HIS A 96 7.89 -3.55 -0.23
CA HIS A 96 8.89 -4.61 -0.37
C HIS A 96 9.58 -4.59 -1.72
N GLY A 97 8.85 -4.35 -2.82
CA GLY A 97 9.43 -4.26 -4.16
C GLY A 97 10.43 -3.11 -4.31
N LEU A 98 10.13 -1.95 -3.72
CA LEU A 98 11.02 -0.79 -3.73
C LEU A 98 12.37 -1.12 -3.08
N GLU A 99 12.39 -1.85 -1.96
CA GLU A 99 13.63 -2.27 -1.30
C GLU A 99 14.51 -3.19 -2.19
N GLN A 100 13.93 -3.82 -3.22
CA GLN A 100 14.66 -4.68 -4.16
C GLN A 100 15.20 -3.95 -5.39
N LEU A 101 14.74 -2.72 -5.67
CA LEU A 101 15.19 -1.94 -6.83
C LEU A 101 16.70 -1.68 -6.89
N PRO A 102 17.46 -1.54 -5.78
CA PRO A 102 18.91 -1.36 -5.84
C PRO A 102 19.63 -2.43 -6.66
N ALA A 103 19.11 -3.67 -6.71
CA ALA A 103 19.70 -4.75 -7.50
C ALA A 103 19.68 -4.49 -9.02
N ALA A 104 18.87 -3.54 -9.48
CA ALA A 104 18.73 -3.16 -10.89
C ALA A 104 19.43 -1.83 -11.24
N LEU A 105 20.03 -1.15 -10.25
CA LEU A 105 20.63 0.18 -10.42
C LEU A 105 22.16 0.13 -10.56
N GLY A 106 22.71 1.13 -11.27
CA GLY A 106 24.15 1.37 -11.32
C GLY A 106 24.71 1.87 -9.99
N GLU A 107 26.04 1.93 -9.84
CA GLU A 107 26.70 2.31 -8.58
C GLU A 107 26.28 3.69 -8.05
N SER A 108 26.30 4.71 -8.91
CA SER A 108 25.92 6.09 -8.54
C SER A 108 24.46 6.18 -8.09
N ASP A 109 23.58 5.45 -8.76
CA ASP A 109 22.15 5.45 -8.47
C ASP A 109 21.83 4.66 -7.20
N ARG A 110 22.58 3.59 -6.93
CA ARG A 110 22.46 2.85 -5.66
C ARG A 110 22.80 3.71 -4.45
N ALA A 111 23.82 4.56 -4.55
CA ALA A 111 24.18 5.48 -3.47
C ALA A 111 23.05 6.49 -3.17
N ARG A 112 22.44 7.05 -4.23
CA ARG A 112 21.25 7.92 -4.09
C ARG A 112 20.07 7.14 -3.49
N PHE A 113 19.78 5.96 -4.03
CA PHE A 113 18.67 5.15 -3.57
C PHE A 113 18.81 4.76 -2.09
N ALA A 114 20.03 4.49 -1.61
CA ALA A 114 20.30 4.18 -0.21
C ALA A 114 20.00 5.35 0.75
N SER A 115 19.89 6.58 0.25
CA SER A 115 19.49 7.75 1.04
C SER A 115 17.95 7.89 1.13
N LEU A 116 17.19 7.14 0.34
CA LEU A 116 15.73 7.09 0.43
C LEU A 116 15.30 6.13 1.54
N ARG A 117 14.36 6.58 2.39
CA ARG A 117 13.74 5.75 3.41
C ARG A 117 12.32 5.38 2.99
N PHE A 118 12.09 4.11 2.73
CA PHE A 118 10.76 3.57 2.43
C PHE A 118 10.06 3.17 3.73
N VAL A 119 8.79 3.54 3.85
CA VAL A 119 7.94 3.19 4.99
C VAL A 119 6.63 2.64 4.46
N ASP A 120 6.18 1.52 4.98
CA ASP A 120 4.85 1.03 4.67
C ASP A 120 3.78 1.91 5.33
N SER A 121 2.70 2.19 4.61
CA SER A 121 1.57 2.94 5.14
C SER A 121 0.99 2.38 6.44
N VAL A 122 1.01 1.05 6.67
CA VAL A 122 0.51 0.49 7.94
C VAL A 122 1.45 0.77 9.10
N VAL A 123 2.76 0.80 8.86
CA VAL A 123 3.77 1.21 9.85
C VAL A 123 3.62 2.69 10.14
N PHE A 124 3.60 3.51 9.09
CA PHE A 124 3.43 4.96 9.22
C PHE A 124 2.13 5.31 9.96
N THR A 125 1.04 4.59 9.65
CA THR A 125 -0.25 4.78 10.31
C THR A 125 -0.17 4.41 11.78
N ALA A 126 0.40 3.25 12.12
CA ALA A 126 0.52 2.79 13.51
C ALA A 126 1.33 3.76 14.37
N GLU A 127 2.44 4.27 13.85
CA GLU A 127 3.40 5.09 14.59
C GLU A 127 3.03 6.57 14.64
N HIS A 128 2.47 7.12 13.55
CA HIS A 128 2.31 8.56 13.40
C HIS A 128 0.86 9.02 13.28
N LEU A 129 -0.03 8.22 12.69
CA LEU A 129 -1.41 8.64 12.46
C LEU A 129 -2.32 8.26 13.61
N LEU A 130 -2.31 6.99 14.06
CA LEU A 130 -3.19 6.51 15.13
C LEU A 130 -3.17 7.38 16.39
N PRO A 131 -2.02 7.89 16.90
CA PRO A 131 -2.00 8.73 18.09
C PRO A 131 -2.73 10.08 17.93
N ALA A 132 -2.87 10.58 16.70
CA ALA A 132 -3.46 11.87 16.38
C ALA A 132 -4.89 11.77 15.80
N LEU A 133 -5.34 10.56 15.46
CA LEU A 133 -6.68 10.33 14.93
C LEU A 133 -7.74 10.32 16.05
N PRO A 134 -9.00 10.70 15.74
CA PRO A 134 -10.09 10.54 16.68
C PRO A 134 -10.32 9.05 17.01
N ALA A 135 -10.94 8.79 18.15
CA ALA A 135 -11.27 7.43 18.58
C ALA A 135 -12.14 6.72 17.51
N PRO A 136 -11.68 5.58 16.94
CA PRO A 136 -12.43 4.89 15.89
C PRO A 136 -13.73 4.27 16.41
N ARG A 137 -14.78 4.29 15.60
CA ARG A 137 -15.99 3.49 15.83
C ARG A 137 -15.71 2.03 15.48
N ARG A 138 -15.37 1.23 16.49
CA ARG A 138 -14.90 -0.14 16.33
C ARG A 138 -15.99 -1.10 15.86
N LEU A 139 -15.56 -2.08 15.07
CA LEU A 139 -16.32 -3.28 14.70
C LEU A 139 -16.15 -4.36 15.77
N GLY A 140 -17.10 -5.30 15.86
CA GLY A 140 -16.97 -6.42 16.80
C GLY A 140 -15.86 -7.38 16.37
N THR A 141 -15.86 -7.81 15.10
CA THR A 141 -14.94 -8.83 14.60
C THR A 141 -14.37 -8.52 13.22
N LEU A 142 -13.07 -8.78 13.03
CA LEU A 142 -12.37 -8.56 11.77
C LEU A 142 -11.46 -9.74 11.42
N ALA A 143 -11.67 -10.33 10.24
CA ALA A 143 -10.74 -11.28 9.64
C ALA A 143 -9.61 -10.55 8.92
N LEU A 144 -8.36 -10.83 9.28
CA LEU A 144 -7.19 -10.16 8.73
C LEU A 144 -6.34 -11.17 7.93
N HIS A 145 -5.99 -10.78 6.70
CA HIS A 145 -4.99 -11.47 5.89
C HIS A 145 -3.71 -10.61 5.83
N PRO A 146 -2.71 -10.88 6.69
CA PRO A 146 -1.35 -10.41 6.47
C PRO A 146 -0.85 -10.86 5.10
N THR A 147 0.07 -10.10 4.50
CA THR A 147 0.58 -10.44 3.16
C THR A 147 1.94 -11.11 3.30
N CYS A 148 2.38 -11.85 2.28
CA CYS A 148 3.76 -12.32 2.27
C CYS A 148 4.76 -11.15 2.38
N SER A 149 4.41 -9.98 1.85
CA SER A 149 5.24 -8.78 1.94
C SER A 149 5.28 -8.19 3.36
N THR A 150 4.22 -8.26 4.15
CA THR A 150 4.30 -7.83 5.56
C THR A 150 5.26 -8.70 6.36
N VAL A 151 5.28 -10.01 6.07
CA VAL A 151 6.22 -10.96 6.69
C VAL A 151 7.65 -10.69 6.25
N HIS A 152 7.90 -10.47 4.96
CA HIS A 152 9.24 -10.14 4.47
C HIS A 152 9.79 -8.83 5.04
N LEU A 153 8.91 -7.85 5.26
CA LEU A 153 9.25 -6.56 5.86
C LEU A 153 9.31 -6.60 7.40
N GLY A 154 8.79 -7.64 8.04
CA GLY A 154 8.67 -7.74 9.49
C GLY A 154 7.68 -6.75 10.12
N ILE A 155 6.59 -6.42 9.40
CA ILE A 155 5.62 -5.38 9.78
C ILE A 155 4.23 -5.93 10.15
N ASP A 156 4.12 -7.23 10.43
CA ASP A 156 2.86 -7.86 10.80
C ASP A 156 2.25 -7.27 12.08
N ASP A 157 3.07 -6.85 13.04
CA ASP A 157 2.61 -6.21 14.28
C ASP A 157 2.03 -4.81 14.01
N ALA A 158 2.59 -4.05 13.07
CA ALA A 158 2.02 -2.78 12.66
C ALA A 158 0.66 -2.97 11.99
N LEU A 159 0.53 -3.97 11.09
CA LEU A 159 -0.74 -4.33 10.47
C LEU A 159 -1.79 -4.72 11.53
N ARG A 160 -1.41 -5.56 12.51
CA ARG A 160 -2.29 -5.96 13.62
C ARG A 160 -2.69 -4.78 14.50
N THR A 161 -1.78 -3.85 14.75
CA THR A 161 -2.05 -2.63 15.52
C THR A 161 -3.10 -1.77 14.84
N VAL A 162 -2.97 -1.53 13.53
CA VAL A 162 -3.96 -0.79 12.75
C VAL A 162 -5.31 -1.53 12.73
N ALA A 163 -5.30 -2.85 12.55
CA ALA A 163 -6.52 -3.66 12.58
C ALA A 163 -7.22 -3.62 13.96
N ALA A 164 -6.47 -3.64 15.05
CA ALA A 164 -7.00 -3.57 16.41
C ALA A 164 -7.61 -2.19 16.73
N ALA A 165 -7.12 -1.11 16.10
CA ALA A 165 -7.79 0.19 16.18
C ALA A 165 -9.19 0.16 15.54
N VAL A 166 -9.40 -0.70 14.52
CA VAL A 166 -10.67 -0.82 13.78
C VAL A 166 -11.65 -1.81 14.42
N SER A 167 -11.18 -2.83 15.14
CA SER A 167 -12.06 -3.89 15.66
C SER A 167 -11.66 -4.38 17.06
N ASP A 168 -12.66 -4.80 17.85
CA ASP A 168 -12.47 -5.39 19.17
C ASP A 168 -11.75 -6.75 19.10
N GLU A 169 -12.11 -7.61 18.14
CA GLU A 169 -11.47 -8.91 17.89
C GLU A 169 -10.88 -8.97 16.48
N VAL A 170 -9.57 -9.15 16.37
CA VAL A 170 -8.86 -9.35 15.11
C VAL A 170 -8.40 -10.79 15.01
N THR A 171 -8.88 -11.52 13.99
CA THR A 171 -8.51 -12.91 13.74
C THR A 171 -7.61 -13.00 12.52
N VAL A 172 -6.40 -13.54 12.69
CA VAL A 172 -5.57 -14.04 11.59
C VAL A 172 -5.73 -15.55 11.58
N PRO A 173 -6.14 -16.17 10.47
CA PRO A 173 -6.39 -17.61 10.42
C PRO A 173 -5.11 -18.41 10.61
N ASP A 174 -5.19 -19.55 11.29
CA ASP A 174 -4.04 -20.44 11.53
C ASP A 174 -3.52 -21.05 10.23
N SER A 175 -4.42 -21.30 9.27
CA SER A 175 -4.10 -21.75 7.91
C SER A 175 -3.63 -20.62 6.99
N TRP A 176 -3.29 -19.45 7.54
CA TRP A 176 -2.73 -18.34 6.78
C TRP A 176 -1.50 -18.76 5.97
N GLY A 177 -1.42 -18.24 4.75
CA GLY A 177 -0.26 -18.39 3.86
C GLY A 177 -0.31 -17.42 2.69
N CYS A 178 0.68 -17.50 1.81
CA CYS A 178 0.70 -16.69 0.60
C CYS A 178 -0.54 -16.97 -0.27
N CYS A 179 -1.30 -15.93 -0.61
CA CYS A 179 -2.47 -16.07 -1.51
C CYS A 179 -2.12 -16.40 -2.97
N ALA A 180 -0.83 -16.49 -3.31
CA ALA A 180 -0.29 -16.80 -4.63
C ALA A 180 -0.71 -15.85 -5.77
N PHE A 181 -1.26 -14.68 -5.45
CA PHE A 181 -1.63 -13.69 -6.48
C PHE A 181 -0.38 -13.12 -7.20
N ALA A 182 0.74 -12.96 -6.48
CA ALA A 182 2.07 -12.67 -6.99
C ALA A 182 2.11 -11.62 -8.13
N GLY A 183 1.78 -10.37 -7.81
CA GLY A 183 1.67 -9.30 -8.80
C GLY A 183 0.37 -9.43 -9.61
N ASP A 184 0.47 -9.78 -10.89
CA ASP A 184 -0.67 -9.98 -11.78
C ASP A 184 -0.93 -11.46 -12.11
N ARG A 185 -0.14 -12.39 -11.56
CA ARG A 185 -0.27 -13.82 -11.85
C ARG A 185 -1.64 -14.37 -11.46
N GLY A 186 -2.23 -13.92 -10.36
CA GLY A 186 -3.59 -14.29 -9.95
C GLY A 186 -4.71 -13.78 -10.87
N LEU A 187 -4.40 -12.87 -11.80
CA LEU A 187 -5.33 -12.49 -12.88
C LEU A 187 -5.29 -13.49 -14.04
N LEU A 188 -4.12 -14.07 -14.30
CA LEU A 188 -3.87 -14.96 -15.44
C LEU A 188 -4.06 -16.44 -15.10
N HIS A 189 -3.82 -16.81 -13.84
CA HIS A 189 -3.84 -18.18 -13.33
C HIS A 189 -4.69 -18.29 -12.05
N PRO A 190 -6.02 -18.07 -12.15
CA PRO A 190 -6.91 -18.08 -10.99
C PRO A 190 -6.90 -19.41 -10.23
N GLU A 191 -6.62 -20.53 -10.91
CA GLU A 191 -6.50 -21.87 -10.33
C GLU A 191 -5.40 -21.97 -9.26
N ILE A 192 -4.30 -21.23 -9.44
CA ILE A 192 -3.20 -21.19 -8.48
C ILE A 192 -3.63 -20.45 -7.21
N THR A 193 -4.29 -19.31 -7.39
CA THR A 193 -4.80 -18.50 -6.26
C THR A 193 -5.86 -19.29 -5.48
N ALA A 194 -6.76 -19.99 -6.18
CA ALA A 194 -7.79 -20.83 -5.58
C ALA A 194 -7.17 -22.00 -4.77
N SER A 195 -6.17 -22.69 -5.33
CA SER A 195 -5.50 -23.77 -4.62
C SER A 195 -4.74 -23.27 -3.38
N ALA A 196 -4.03 -22.15 -3.49
CA ALA A 196 -3.22 -21.63 -2.39
C ALA A 196 -4.06 -21.13 -1.21
N THR A 197 -5.25 -20.59 -1.50
CA THR A 197 -6.13 -19.98 -0.48
C THR A 197 -7.19 -20.93 0.06
N ALA A 198 -7.30 -22.17 -0.44
CA ALA A 198 -8.38 -23.09 -0.12
C ALA A 198 -8.55 -23.37 1.38
N ALA A 199 -7.46 -23.65 2.10
CA ALA A 199 -7.50 -23.92 3.54
C ALA A 199 -7.92 -22.66 4.33
N GLN A 200 -7.28 -21.52 4.04
CA GLN A 200 -7.61 -20.24 4.66
C GLN A 200 -9.06 -19.83 4.40
N ALA A 201 -9.56 -20.04 3.18
CA ALA A 201 -10.94 -19.74 2.85
C ALA A 201 -11.94 -20.61 3.62
N ALA A 202 -11.66 -21.91 3.75
CA ALA A 202 -12.49 -22.82 4.54
C ALA A 202 -12.52 -22.43 6.03
N GLU A 203 -11.38 -22.04 6.60
CA GLU A 203 -11.30 -21.59 7.99
C GLU A 203 -12.06 -20.28 8.23
N ILE A 204 -11.81 -19.26 7.40
CA ILE A 204 -12.46 -17.94 7.55
C ILE A 204 -13.97 -18.02 7.31
N THR A 205 -14.43 -18.88 6.40
CA THR A 205 -15.87 -19.01 6.09
C THR A 205 -16.63 -19.89 7.08
N ALA A 206 -15.96 -20.54 8.03
CA ALA A 206 -16.59 -21.32 9.09
C ALA A 206 -17.35 -20.46 10.13
N ARG A 207 -17.07 -19.15 10.18
CA ARG A 207 -17.81 -18.17 10.98
C ARG A 207 -18.03 -16.87 10.19
N THR A 208 -18.83 -15.98 10.74
CA THR A 208 -19.04 -14.63 10.18
C THR A 208 -18.14 -13.61 10.86
N PHE A 209 -17.68 -12.63 10.08
CA PHE A 209 -16.93 -11.46 10.56
C PHE A 209 -17.62 -10.19 10.07
N ASP A 210 -17.52 -9.10 10.84
CA ASP A 210 -18.08 -7.80 10.44
C ASP A 210 -17.30 -7.19 9.26
N ALA A 211 -15.99 -7.46 9.19
CA ALA A 211 -15.14 -7.04 8.09
C ALA A 211 -14.02 -8.03 7.78
N HIS A 212 -13.48 -7.92 6.56
CA HIS A 212 -12.33 -8.68 6.08
C HIS A 212 -11.31 -7.69 5.53
N ALA A 213 -10.06 -7.81 5.96
CA ALA A 213 -9.03 -6.82 5.66
C ALA A 213 -7.72 -7.45 5.18
N SER A 214 -7.00 -6.70 4.37
CA SER A 214 -5.58 -6.93 4.06
C SER A 214 -4.89 -5.56 3.87
N CYS A 215 -3.65 -5.54 3.38
CA CYS A 215 -2.88 -4.32 3.15
C CYS A 215 -2.26 -4.25 1.73
N ASN A 216 -2.89 -4.95 0.78
CA ASN A 216 -2.41 -4.98 -0.59
C ASN A 216 -3.54 -5.38 -1.55
N ARG A 217 -3.76 -4.56 -2.59
CA ARG A 217 -4.91 -4.72 -3.50
C ARG A 217 -5.03 -6.11 -4.11
N THR A 218 -3.91 -6.71 -4.51
CA THR A 218 -3.92 -8.04 -5.13
C THR A 218 -4.27 -9.15 -4.14
N CYS A 219 -3.86 -9.01 -2.88
CA CYS A 219 -4.26 -9.93 -1.81
C CYS A 219 -5.74 -9.76 -1.47
N GLU A 220 -6.26 -8.53 -1.43
CA GLU A 220 -7.71 -8.27 -1.28
C GLU A 220 -8.51 -8.95 -2.40
N MET A 221 -8.08 -8.82 -3.65
CA MET A 221 -8.73 -9.47 -4.79
C MET A 221 -8.69 -11.00 -4.68
N GLY A 222 -7.53 -11.57 -4.35
CA GLY A 222 -7.36 -13.01 -4.19
C GLY A 222 -8.24 -13.57 -3.08
N MET A 223 -8.20 -12.96 -1.90
CA MET A 223 -8.99 -13.39 -0.75
C MET A 223 -10.49 -13.14 -0.94
N THR A 224 -10.88 -12.06 -1.63
CA THR A 224 -12.29 -11.83 -1.99
C THR A 224 -12.82 -12.94 -2.88
N ARG A 225 -12.06 -13.34 -3.90
CA ARG A 225 -12.44 -14.46 -4.77
C ARG A 225 -12.51 -15.78 -4.01
N ALA A 226 -11.55 -16.04 -3.13
CA ALA A 226 -11.44 -17.29 -2.39
C ALA A 226 -12.56 -17.48 -1.36
N THR A 227 -12.92 -16.42 -0.65
CA THR A 227 -13.87 -16.47 0.48
C THR A 227 -15.30 -16.08 0.09
N GLY A 228 -15.48 -15.42 -1.06
CA GLY A 228 -16.75 -14.77 -1.41
C GLY A 228 -17.12 -13.58 -0.51
N ARG A 229 -16.18 -13.09 0.32
CA ARG A 229 -16.36 -11.95 1.23
C ARG A 229 -15.52 -10.76 0.75
N PRO A 230 -16.04 -9.53 0.77
CA PRO A 230 -15.27 -8.37 0.30
C PRO A 230 -14.12 -8.05 1.25
N TYR A 231 -12.89 -8.30 0.81
CA TYR A 231 -11.68 -7.81 1.48
C TYR A 231 -11.41 -6.37 1.06
N ARG A 232 -11.09 -5.53 2.05
CA ARG A 232 -10.70 -4.12 1.86
C ARG A 232 -9.33 -3.84 2.44
N HIS A 233 -8.72 -2.73 2.03
CA HIS A 233 -7.50 -2.29 2.68
C HIS A 233 -7.80 -1.91 4.14
N VAL A 234 -6.93 -2.28 5.08
CA VAL A 234 -7.13 -1.96 6.50
C VAL A 234 -7.26 -0.44 6.74
N LEU A 235 -6.58 0.37 5.94
CA LEU A 235 -6.66 1.83 6.00
C LEU A 235 -8.01 2.38 5.50
N GLU A 236 -8.69 1.71 4.56
CA GLU A 236 -10.05 2.09 4.18
C GLU A 236 -11.02 1.88 5.35
N LEU A 237 -10.83 0.80 6.12
CA LEU A 237 -11.64 0.53 7.30
C LEU A 237 -11.34 1.52 8.43
N LEU A 238 -10.06 1.86 8.65
CA LEU A 238 -9.66 2.87 9.63
C LEU A 238 -10.20 4.26 9.28
N ASP A 239 -10.10 4.65 8.01
CA ASP A 239 -10.65 5.92 7.55
C ASP A 239 -12.17 5.98 7.77
N ALA A 240 -12.91 4.93 7.40
CA ALA A 240 -14.34 4.86 7.65
C ALA A 240 -14.71 4.83 9.14
N ALA A 241 -13.84 4.27 10.00
CA ALA A 241 -14.06 4.20 11.44
C ALA A 241 -13.74 5.54 12.14
N THR A 242 -12.95 6.42 11.52
CA THR A 242 -12.51 7.71 12.08
C THR A 242 -13.13 8.93 11.38
N ALA A 243 -13.99 8.71 10.40
CA ALA A 243 -14.73 9.73 9.66
C ALA A 243 -15.90 10.32 10.46
#